data_AF-A0A7S1R497-F1
#
_entry.id   AF-A0A7S1R497-F1
#
_cell.length_a   1.000
_cell.length_b   1.000
_cell.length_c   1.000
_cell.angle_alpha   90.00
_cell.angle_beta   90.00
_cell.angle_gamma   90.00
#
_symmetry.space_group_name_H-M   'P 1'
#
loop_
_entity.id
_entity.type
_entity.pdbx_description
1 polymer ?
#
loop_
_entity_poly.entity_id
_entity_poly.type
_entity_poly.pdbx_seq_one_letter_code
_entity_poly.pdbx_strand_id
1 'polypeptide(L)'
;PPEMPSLEAWRQTYDAVRTIEDTIAKMGRPAPWQTDRVLADLNFSVEVSHEPVMLRQYNISLFSLCFLSEPGSPGYMVWNDTSFLESPSHFRRVQVVGRHTWAVPMTQVRLAPRLSA
;
A
#
# COMPACT_ATOMS: atom_id res chain seq x y z
N PRO A 1 1.86 2.38 1.84
CA PRO A 1 2.79 1.56 2.65
C PRO A 1 2.06 0.31 3.14
N PRO A 2 2.77 -0.75 3.57
CA PRO A 2 2.14 -1.95 4.13
C PRO A 2 1.21 -1.64 5.31
N GLU A 3 1.57 -0.63 6.11
CA GLU A 3 0.81 -0.13 7.26
C GLU A 3 -0.46 0.68 6.87
N MET A 4 -0.73 0.87 5.57
CA MET A 4 -1.80 1.75 5.10
C MET A 4 -3.20 1.35 5.62
N PRO A 5 -3.59 0.07 5.68
CA PRO A 5 -4.89 -0.33 6.21
C PRO A 5 -5.10 0.07 7.67
N SER A 6 -4.12 -0.19 8.55
CA SER A 6 -4.21 0.19 9.97
C SER A 6 -4.16 1.70 10.16
N LEU A 7 -3.32 2.39 9.40
CA LEU A 7 -3.25 3.86 9.42
C LEU A 7 -4.55 4.51 8.98
N GLU A 8 -5.23 3.96 7.98
CA GLU A 8 -6.52 4.46 7.50
C GLU A 8 -7.65 4.18 8.50
N ALA A 9 -7.68 2.99 9.11
CA ALA A 9 -8.63 2.66 10.17
C ALA A 9 -8.52 3.62 11.36
N TRP A 10 -7.30 3.88 11.85
CA TRP A 10 -7.08 4.84 12.93
C TRP A 10 -7.46 6.28 12.56
N ARG A 11 -7.25 6.68 11.30
CA ARG A 11 -7.66 7.99 10.82
C ARG A 11 -9.17 8.17 10.88
N GLN A 12 -9.91 7.18 10.42
CA GLN A 12 -11.38 7.18 10.47
C GLN A 12 -11.89 7.24 11.92
N THR A 13 -11.30 6.45 12.81
CA THR A 13 -11.62 6.48 14.25
C THR A 13 -11.37 7.84 14.86
N TYR A 14 -10.24 8.48 14.56
CA TYR A 14 -9.92 9.83 15.04
C TYR A 14 -10.97 10.86 14.58
N ASP A 15 -11.35 10.83 13.31
CA ASP A 15 -12.37 11.72 12.77
C ASP A 15 -13.75 11.49 13.41
N ALA A 16 -14.09 10.24 13.73
CA ALA A 16 -15.33 9.88 14.41
C ALA A 16 -15.35 10.39 15.87
N VAL A 17 -14.25 10.23 16.61
CA VAL A 17 -14.10 10.77 17.98
C VAL A 17 -14.25 12.28 17.97
N ARG A 18 -13.55 12.99 17.06
CA ARG A 18 -13.65 14.44 16.94
C ARG A 18 -15.09 14.91 16.67
N THR A 19 -15.84 14.16 15.86
CA THR A 19 -17.25 14.46 15.58
C THR A 19 -18.12 14.35 16.85
N ILE A 20 -17.81 13.39 17.73
CA ILE A 20 -18.50 13.27 19.03
C ILE A 20 -18.11 14.41 19.97
N GLU A 21 -16.83 14.78 20.03
CA GLU A 21 -16.37 15.92 20.83
C GLU A 21 -17.10 17.22 20.44
N ASP A 22 -17.20 17.48 19.13
CA ASP A 22 -17.97 18.61 18.59
C ASP A 22 -19.46 18.53 18.96
N THR A 23 -20.02 17.32 19.00
CA THR A 23 -21.42 17.08 19.39
C THR A 23 -21.64 17.38 20.87
N ILE A 24 -20.73 16.94 21.74
CA ILE A 24 -20.78 17.22 23.19
C ILE A 24 -20.68 18.72 23.42
N ALA A 25 -19.75 19.40 22.73
CA ALA A 25 -19.56 20.84 22.87
C ALA A 25 -20.81 21.65 22.47
N LYS A 26 -21.60 21.18 21.48
CA LYS A 26 -22.79 21.88 20.97
C LYS A 26 -24.10 21.49 21.65
N MET A 27 -24.29 20.21 21.94
CA MET A 27 -25.58 19.64 22.37
C MET A 27 -25.53 19.00 23.77
N GLY A 28 -24.37 18.98 24.43
CA GLY A 28 -24.19 18.47 25.79
C GLY A 28 -24.17 16.94 25.92
N ARG A 29 -24.79 16.19 25.00
CA ARG A 29 -24.80 14.72 24.99
C ARG A 29 -24.86 14.16 23.57
N PRO A 30 -24.03 13.15 23.22
CA PRO A 30 -24.16 12.41 21.99
C PRO A 30 -25.31 11.39 22.07
N ALA A 31 -25.93 11.11 20.92
CA ALA A 31 -26.90 10.05 20.80
C ALA A 31 -26.22 8.67 20.90
N PRO A 32 -26.90 7.62 21.41
CA PRO A 32 -26.29 6.30 21.62
C PRO A 32 -25.64 5.68 20.38
N TRP A 33 -26.27 5.86 19.20
CA TRP A 33 -25.72 5.34 17.94
C TRP A 33 -24.37 5.98 17.57
N GLN A 34 -24.09 7.20 18.03
CA GLN A 34 -22.80 7.85 17.79
C GLN A 34 -21.71 7.17 18.61
N THR A 35 -21.98 6.91 19.89
CA THR A 35 -21.04 6.20 20.77
C THR A 35 -20.84 4.75 20.33
N ASP A 36 -21.90 4.05 19.90
CA ASP A 36 -21.81 2.68 19.42
C ASP A 36 -20.95 2.58 18.15
N ARG A 37 -21.08 3.56 17.24
CA ARG A 37 -20.25 3.64 16.04
C ARG A 37 -18.78 3.84 16.37
N VAL A 38 -18.46 4.76 17.28
CA VAL A 38 -17.06 4.99 17.68
C VAL A 38 -16.46 3.75 18.37
N LEU A 39 -17.24 3.04 19.19
CA LEU A 39 -16.81 1.78 19.79
C LEU A 39 -16.54 0.71 18.72
N ALA A 40 -17.38 0.61 17.70
CA ALA A 40 -17.16 -0.30 16.58
C ALA A 40 -15.89 0.06 15.78
N ASP A 41 -15.70 1.34 15.45
CA ASP A 41 -14.53 1.83 14.72
C ASP A 41 -13.23 1.63 15.51
N LEU A 42 -13.26 1.84 16.84
CA LEU A 42 -12.16 1.56 17.76
C LEU A 42 -11.78 0.07 17.76
N ASN A 43 -12.76 -0.81 17.93
CA ASN A 43 -12.52 -2.26 17.95
C ASN A 43 -11.91 -2.73 16.62
N PHE A 44 -12.46 -2.28 15.50
CA PHE A 44 -11.91 -2.59 14.17
C PHE A 44 -10.48 -2.09 14.00
N SER A 45 -10.18 -0.86 14.44
CA SER A 45 -8.85 -0.27 14.33
C SER A 45 -7.82 -1.04 15.16
N VAL A 46 -8.20 -1.50 16.36
CA VAL A 46 -7.36 -2.35 17.21
C VAL A 46 -7.11 -3.69 16.52
N GLU A 47 -8.15 -4.35 16.04
CA GLU A 47 -8.06 -5.65 15.35
C GLU A 47 -7.10 -5.57 14.14
N VAL A 48 -7.34 -4.64 13.22
CA VAL A 48 -6.49 -4.44 12.03
C VAL A 48 -5.05 -4.07 12.39
N SER A 49 -4.81 -3.44 13.54
CA SER A 49 -3.45 -3.11 13.99
C SER A 49 -2.67 -4.31 14.52
N HIS A 50 -3.38 -5.34 14.98
CA HIS A 50 -2.78 -6.59 15.44
C HIS A 50 -2.59 -7.60 14.32
N GLU A 51 -3.34 -7.48 13.23
CA GLU A 51 -3.19 -8.35 12.07
C GLU A 51 -1.90 -8.04 11.30
N PRO A 52 -1.05 -9.05 11.04
CA PRO A 52 0.12 -8.85 10.20
C PRO A 52 -0.30 -8.46 8.79
N VAL A 53 0.45 -7.56 8.17
CA VAL A 53 0.25 -7.22 6.76
C VAL A 53 0.24 -8.49 5.89
N MET A 54 -0.70 -8.58 4.94
CA MET A 54 -0.96 -9.77 4.12
C MET A 54 0.31 -10.45 3.58
N LEU A 55 1.27 -9.65 3.09
CA LEU A 55 2.52 -10.18 2.55
C LEU A 55 3.35 -10.93 3.60
N ARG A 56 3.36 -10.47 4.86
CA ARG A 56 4.03 -11.19 5.96
C ARG A 56 3.29 -12.48 6.30
N GLN A 57 1.96 -12.45 6.32
CA GLN A 57 1.14 -13.64 6.61
C GLN A 57 1.38 -14.77 5.61
N TYR A 58 1.52 -14.45 4.31
CA TYR A 58 1.83 -15.43 3.27
C TYR A 58 3.32 -15.66 3.03
N ASN A 59 4.20 -15.11 3.87
CA ASN A 59 5.66 -15.18 3.71
C ASN A 59 6.11 -14.77 2.30
N ILE A 60 5.50 -13.72 1.76
CA ILE A 60 5.82 -13.13 0.47
C ILE A 60 6.86 -12.04 0.70
N SER A 61 8.05 -12.22 0.14
CA SER A 61 9.18 -11.29 0.28
C SER A 61 9.70 -10.75 -1.06
N LEU A 62 9.31 -11.39 -2.16
CA LEU A 62 9.73 -11.05 -3.52
C LEU A 62 8.51 -11.00 -4.42
N PHE A 63 8.57 -10.17 -5.45
CA PHE A 63 7.60 -10.20 -6.53
C PHE A 63 8.25 -9.71 -7.83
N SER A 64 7.67 -10.15 -8.95
CA SER A 64 8.02 -9.69 -10.29
C SER A 64 6.78 -9.19 -11.01
N LEU A 65 6.96 -8.17 -11.83
CA LEU A 65 5.94 -7.61 -12.72
C LEU A 65 6.45 -7.70 -14.16
N CYS A 66 5.65 -8.27 -15.03
CA CYS A 66 5.92 -8.33 -16.46
C CYS A 66 4.78 -7.60 -17.21
N PHE A 67 5.15 -6.62 -18.02
CA PHE A 67 4.22 -5.91 -18.90
C PHE A 67 4.44 -6.41 -20.33
N LEU A 68 3.38 -6.90 -20.97
CA LEU A 68 3.42 -7.32 -22.36
C LEU A 68 3.48 -6.11 -23.30
N SER A 69 3.99 -6.32 -24.51
CA SER A 69 4.33 -5.24 -25.45
C SER A 69 3.12 -4.50 -26.02
N GLU A 70 1.97 -5.16 -26.11
CA GLU A 70 0.76 -4.58 -26.70
C GLU A 70 0.03 -3.68 -25.69
N PRO A 71 -0.34 -2.45 -26.07
CA PRO A 71 -1.16 -1.60 -25.22
C PRO A 71 -2.47 -2.29 -24.80
N GLY A 72 -2.76 -2.30 -23.49
CA GLY A 72 -3.96 -2.93 -22.95
C GLY A 72 -3.88 -4.46 -22.81
N SER A 73 -2.77 -5.08 -23.23
CA SER A 73 -2.56 -6.52 -23.01
C SER A 73 -2.37 -6.85 -21.52
N PRO A 74 -2.78 -8.05 -21.07
CA PRO A 74 -2.62 -8.45 -19.67
C PRO A 74 -1.15 -8.68 -19.34
N GLY A 75 -0.67 -8.05 -18.27
CA GLY A 75 0.63 -8.37 -17.67
C GLY A 75 0.56 -9.55 -16.71
N TYR A 76 1.71 -9.91 -16.13
CA TYR A 76 1.81 -10.94 -15.10
C TYR A 76 2.40 -10.35 -13.82
N MET A 77 1.87 -10.80 -12.69
CA MET A 77 2.46 -10.59 -11.37
C MET A 77 2.77 -11.94 -10.74
N VAL A 78 4.02 -12.14 -10.35
CA VAL A 78 4.48 -13.40 -9.75
C VAL A 78 4.96 -13.11 -8.34
N TRP A 79 4.38 -13.80 -7.36
CA TRP A 79 4.81 -13.74 -5.96
C TRP A 79 5.95 -14.74 -5.70
N ASN A 80 6.92 -14.34 -4.89
CA ASN A 80 8.10 -15.15 -4.55
C ASN A 80 8.87 -15.66 -5.78
N ASP A 81 9.01 -14.82 -6.82
CA ASP A 81 9.76 -15.16 -8.03
C ASP A 81 11.26 -15.34 -7.74
N THR A 82 11.78 -16.55 -8.04
CA THR A 82 13.17 -16.96 -7.87
C THR A 82 13.94 -17.03 -9.18
N SER A 83 13.37 -16.59 -10.31
CA SER A 83 14.00 -16.70 -11.64
C SER A 83 15.41 -16.09 -11.72
N PHE A 84 15.69 -15.05 -10.92
CA PHE A 84 17.01 -14.42 -10.84
C PHE A 84 18.09 -15.29 -10.20
N LEU A 85 17.72 -16.32 -9.43
CA LEU A 85 18.64 -17.31 -8.88
C LEU A 85 18.98 -18.38 -9.93
N GLU A 86 18.01 -18.77 -10.74
CA GLU A 86 18.15 -19.81 -11.75
C GLU A 86 18.89 -19.32 -13.00
N SER A 87 18.65 -18.08 -13.41
CA SER A 87 19.25 -17.47 -14.61
C SER A 87 19.82 -16.09 -14.34
N PRO A 88 20.83 -15.95 -13.46
CA PRO A 88 21.33 -14.66 -12.99
C PRO A 88 21.87 -13.76 -14.11
N SER A 89 22.32 -14.33 -15.22
CA SER A 89 22.81 -13.60 -16.39
C SER A 89 21.73 -12.76 -17.08
N HIS A 90 20.45 -13.09 -16.90
CA HIS A 90 19.33 -12.33 -17.48
C HIS A 90 18.90 -11.14 -16.61
N PHE A 91 19.43 -11.02 -15.39
CA PHE A 91 19.00 -10.01 -14.43
C PHE A 91 20.12 -9.03 -14.12
N ARG A 92 19.74 -7.77 -13.90
CA ARG A 92 20.63 -6.74 -13.39
C ARG A 92 20.06 -6.19 -12.09
N ARG A 93 20.89 -6.19 -11.04
CA ARG A 93 20.51 -5.57 -9.77
C ARG A 93 20.68 -4.06 -9.85
N VAL A 94 19.64 -3.32 -9.46
CA VAL A 94 19.65 -1.87 -9.32
C VAL A 94 19.28 -1.53 -7.88
N GLN A 95 20.04 -0.62 -7.26
CA GLN A 95 19.83 -0.23 -5.87
C GLN A 95 18.64 0.72 -5.75
N VAL A 96 17.65 0.35 -4.93
CA VAL A 96 16.55 1.23 -4.55
C VAL A 96 17.03 2.24 -3.51
N VAL A 97 16.69 3.51 -3.71
CA VAL A 97 17.07 4.64 -2.84
C VAL A 97 15.87 5.27 -2.12
N GLY A 98 14.64 4.94 -2.54
CA GLY A 98 13.42 5.43 -1.91
C GLY A 98 13.08 4.68 -0.61
N ARG A 99 12.58 5.40 0.41
CA ARG A 99 12.16 4.82 1.70
C ARG A 99 10.77 4.17 1.64
N HIS A 100 9.88 4.75 0.83
CA HIS A 100 8.48 4.32 0.72
C HIS A 100 8.08 3.99 -0.73
N THR A 101 9.00 4.17 -1.67
CA THR A 101 8.79 3.96 -3.11
C THR A 101 10.00 3.26 -3.71
N TRP A 102 9.79 2.49 -4.78
CA TRP A 102 10.86 1.90 -5.57
C TRP A 102 11.47 2.94 -6.52
N ALA A 103 12.17 3.91 -5.95
CA ALA A 103 12.94 4.90 -6.70
C ALA A 103 14.37 4.40 -6.92
N VAL A 104 14.88 4.59 -8.13
CA VAL A 104 16.27 4.25 -8.51
C VAL A 104 16.95 5.46 -9.16
N PRO A 105 18.25 5.67 -8.96
CA PRO A 105 18.98 6.72 -9.63
C PRO A 105 19.06 6.43 -11.14
N MET A 106 18.69 7.40 -11.96
CA MET A 106 18.81 7.31 -13.41
C MET A 106 19.98 8.16 -13.89
N THR A 107 20.81 7.57 -14.76
CA THR A 107 21.97 8.24 -15.37
C THR A 107 21.96 7.99 -16.87
N GLN A 108 22.58 8.90 -17.64
CA GLN A 108 22.77 8.73 -19.09
C GLN A 108 21.46 8.53 -19.88
N VAL A 109 20.41 9.29 -19.53
CA VAL A 109 19.14 9.26 -20.27
C VAL A 109 19.39 9.72 -21.71
N ARG A 110 18.96 8.92 -22.67
CA ARG A 110 19.05 9.23 -24.10
C ARG A 110 17.65 9.35 -24.68
N LEU A 111 17.41 10.42 -25.42
CA LEU A 111 16.20 10.56 -26.23
C LEU A 111 16.56 10.14 -27.65
N ALA A 112 15.98 9.04 -28.13
CA ALA A 112 16.05 8.69 -29.53
C ALA A 112 14.93 9.43 -30.28
N PRO A 113 15.22 10.11 -31.40
CA PRO A 113 14.16 10.66 -32.24
C PRO A 113 13.26 9.52 -32.73
N ARG A 114 11.94 9.73 -32.70
CA ARG A 114 10.99 8.83 -33.35
C ARG A 114 11.34 8.81 -34.83
N LEU A 115 11.84 7.68 -35.33
CA LEU A 115 11.82 7.41 -36.75
C LEU A 115 10.34 7.24 -37.13
N SER A 116 9.77 8.28 -37.73
CA SER A 116 8.49 8.17 -38.43
C SER A 116 8.63 7.10 -39.51
N ALA A 117 7.87 6.02 -39.34
CA ALA A 117 7.64 5.01 -40.36
C ALA A 117 6.76 5.59 -41.48
#